data_AF-X6C4R3-F1
#
_entry.id   AF-X6C4R3-F1
#
_cell.length_a   1.000
_cell.length_b   1.000
_cell.length_c   1.000
_cell.angle_alpha   90.00
_cell.angle_beta   90.00
_cell.angle_gamma   90.00
#
_symmetry.space_group_name_H-M   'P 1'
#
loop_
_entity.id
_entity.type
_entity.pdbx_description
1 polymer ?
#
loop_
_entity_poly.entity_id
_entity_poly.type
_entity_poly.pdbx_seq_one_letter_code
_entity_poly.pdbx_strand_id
1 'polypeptide(L)'
;MTDNKPTVDVTKDWQATQGQKSGATRLRLFAVLSWVIAIGGEIAGIVLLYKHKFDQGNLPLLIGILVGIAIFAIAGSLLWKAANRKDPARESDTFRFFVQNQLGAIITLIAFLPLVILILNDKNMDPKSKKVAGGIGAVLAVLATLIGVSYQPPSVEQYTQDMNSCAEQIKAGQPTTACSPEVAAQAQAIATDSTTVAAATKDAAHPNGQDVVYWIAPENGAAKSDTEHVFHLCAAVSPLKDKTVNSGSVTEAYAQNAIRITKQIEMEQKQCGFTTTP
;
A
#
# COMPACT_ATOMS: atom_id res chain seq x y z
N MET A 1 -23.93 12.98 -23.54
CA MET A 1 -24.20 11.99 -22.47
C MET A 1 -23.28 10.81 -22.69
N THR A 2 -22.24 10.70 -21.87
CA THR A 2 -21.46 9.47 -21.65
C THR A 2 -20.75 9.69 -20.34
N ASP A 3 -21.48 9.43 -19.25
CA ASP A 3 -20.93 9.35 -17.91
C ASP A 3 -20.07 8.09 -17.83
N ASN A 4 -18.82 8.18 -18.30
CA ASN A 4 -17.78 7.19 -18.04
C ASN A 4 -17.19 7.43 -16.65
N LYS A 5 -18.02 7.22 -15.62
CA LYS A 5 -17.52 7.06 -14.25
C LYS A 5 -17.35 5.56 -14.03
N PRO A 6 -16.16 5.06 -13.65
CA PRO A 6 -16.03 3.66 -13.28
C PRO A 6 -16.85 3.41 -12.01
N THR A 7 -17.93 2.67 -12.15
CA THR A 7 -18.64 1.96 -11.08
C THR A 7 -17.86 0.71 -10.76
N VAL A 8 -16.90 0.77 -9.83
CA VAL A 8 -16.35 -0.44 -9.22
C VAL A 8 -15.96 -0.16 -7.77
N ASP A 9 -16.66 -0.80 -6.83
CA ASP A 9 -16.26 -0.92 -5.42
C ASP A 9 -16.04 -2.42 -5.13
N VAL A 10 -14.77 -2.82 -5.11
CA VAL A 10 -14.26 -4.21 -5.17
C VAL A 10 -13.95 -4.71 -3.77
N THR A 11 -14.62 -5.78 -3.33
CA THR A 11 -15.08 -5.77 -1.94
C THR A 11 -14.58 -6.87 -1.00
N LYS A 12 -13.36 -7.40 -1.19
CA LYS A 12 -12.40 -7.46 -0.06
C LYS A 12 -10.99 -7.57 -0.56
N ASP A 13 -10.62 -6.61 -1.38
CA ASP A 13 -9.21 -6.30 -1.47
C ASP A 13 -8.70 -5.88 -0.09
N TRP A 14 -7.42 -6.10 0.16
CA TRP A 14 -6.80 -5.68 1.39
C TRP A 14 -7.15 -4.21 1.69
N GLN A 15 -7.66 -3.95 2.90
CA GLN A 15 -7.96 -2.59 3.36
C GLN A 15 -7.06 -2.18 4.53
N ALA A 16 -6.52 -0.96 4.46
CA ALA A 16 -5.87 -0.37 5.62
C ALA A 16 -6.88 -0.22 6.77
N THR A 17 -6.51 -0.73 7.95
CA THR A 17 -7.22 -0.47 9.20
C THR A 17 -7.29 1.02 9.50
N GLN A 18 -8.23 1.44 10.37
CA GLN A 18 -8.32 2.83 10.80
C GLN A 18 -7.01 3.34 11.44
N GLY A 19 -6.33 2.48 12.19
CA GLY A 19 -5.01 2.78 12.76
C GLY A 19 -3.93 2.99 11.68
N GLN A 20 -3.92 2.16 10.64
CA GLN A 20 -3.01 2.31 9.50
C GLN A 20 -3.29 3.60 8.71
N LYS A 21 -4.56 3.91 8.42
CA LYS A 21 -4.96 5.15 7.72
C LYS A 21 -4.56 6.40 8.50
N SER A 22 -4.83 6.41 9.81
CA SER A 22 -4.42 7.51 10.70
C SER A 22 -2.89 7.64 10.78
N GLY A 23 -2.18 6.51 10.90
CA GLY A 23 -0.72 6.47 10.89
C GLY A 23 -0.12 6.98 9.56
N ALA A 24 -0.66 6.55 8.42
CA ALA A 24 -0.27 7.01 7.10
C ALA A 24 -0.47 8.52 6.95
N THR A 25 -1.61 9.03 7.41
CA THR A 25 -1.93 10.47 7.37
C THR A 25 -0.93 11.29 8.18
N ARG A 26 -0.59 10.85 9.40
CA ARG A 26 0.44 11.52 10.23
C ARG A 26 1.81 11.51 9.55
N LEU A 27 2.21 10.38 8.99
CA LEU A 27 3.49 10.26 8.28
C LEU A 27 3.54 11.16 7.03
N ARG A 28 2.46 11.23 6.25
CA ARG A 28 2.34 12.14 5.10
C ARG A 28 2.44 13.60 5.53
N LEU A 29 1.82 13.99 6.65
CA LEU A 29 1.92 15.35 7.18
C LEU A 29 3.36 15.71 7.55
N PHE A 30 4.06 14.82 8.27
CA PHE A 30 5.48 15.05 8.59
C PHE A 30 6.38 15.05 7.36
N ALA A 31 6.07 14.20 6.36
CA ALA A 31 6.79 14.20 5.10
C ALA A 31 6.66 15.54 4.37
N VAL A 32 5.43 16.05 4.24
CA VAL A 32 5.15 17.35 3.62
C VAL A 32 5.83 18.49 4.39
N LEU A 33 5.77 18.48 5.73
CA LEU A 33 6.46 19.47 6.55
C LEU A 33 7.98 19.46 6.30
N SER A 34 8.57 18.27 6.25
CA SER A 34 9.99 18.08 5.94
C SER A 34 10.34 18.66 4.57
N TRP A 35 9.52 18.39 3.55
CA TRP A 35 9.72 18.94 2.21
C TRP A 35 9.55 20.46 2.14
N VAL A 36 8.60 21.03 2.87
CA VAL A 36 8.45 22.49 2.97
C VAL A 36 9.70 23.13 3.57
N ILE A 37 10.31 22.50 4.58
CA ILE A 37 11.58 22.98 5.15
C ILE A 37 12.72 22.87 4.13
N ALA A 38 12.79 21.78 3.35
CA ALA A 38 13.80 21.63 2.30
C ALA A 38 13.66 22.72 1.22
N ILE A 39 12.45 22.96 0.71
CA ILE A 39 12.17 24.02 -0.27
C ILE A 39 12.44 25.40 0.33
N GLY A 40 12.09 25.62 1.60
CA GLY A 40 12.44 26.86 2.31
C GLY A 40 13.95 27.09 2.39
N GLY A 41 14.73 26.03 2.63
CA GLY A 41 16.19 26.07 2.58
C GLY A 41 16.73 26.39 1.19
N GLU A 42 16.12 25.85 0.14
CA GLU A 42 16.45 26.17 -1.24
C GLU A 42 16.21 27.65 -1.55
N ILE A 43 15.01 28.16 -1.25
CA ILE A 43 14.64 29.56 -1.45
C ILE A 43 15.61 30.47 -0.68
N ALA A 44 15.95 30.14 0.56
CA ALA A 44 16.93 30.89 1.34
C ALA A 44 18.32 30.88 0.68
N GLY A 45 18.76 29.73 0.17
CA GLY A 45 20.01 29.60 -0.59
C GLY A 45 20.03 30.49 -1.83
N ILE A 46 18.93 30.51 -2.60
CA ILE A 46 18.76 31.34 -3.79
C ILE A 46 18.79 32.83 -3.43
N VAL A 47 18.08 33.24 -2.38
CA VAL A 47 18.08 34.64 -1.91
C VAL A 47 19.47 35.08 -1.46
N LEU A 48 20.22 34.21 -0.77
CA LEU A 48 21.60 34.50 -0.34
C LEU A 48 22.57 34.57 -1.51
N LEU A 49 22.37 33.74 -2.54
CA LEU A 49 23.12 33.80 -3.79
C LEU A 49 22.90 35.14 -4.50
N TYR A 50 21.65 35.58 -4.68
CA TYR A 50 21.33 36.90 -5.27
C TYR A 50 21.81 38.08 -4.43
N LYS A 51 22.04 37.89 -3.13
CA LYS A 51 22.65 38.90 -2.24
C LYS A 51 24.18 38.86 -2.25
N HIS A 52 24.80 38.15 -3.20
CA HIS A 52 26.25 38.05 -3.36
C HIS A 52 26.98 37.51 -2.12
N LYS A 53 26.29 36.74 -1.27
CA LYS A 53 26.87 36.27 0.01
C LYS A 53 27.90 35.17 -0.18
N PHE A 54 27.95 34.55 -1.37
CA PHE A 54 28.84 33.44 -1.69
C PHE A 54 29.97 33.80 -2.67
N ASP A 55 30.04 35.05 -3.14
CA ASP A 55 30.96 35.46 -4.22
C ASP A 55 32.44 35.32 -3.81
N GLN A 56 32.75 35.70 -2.56
CA GLN A 56 34.11 35.73 -2.00
C GLN A 56 34.23 35.06 -0.62
N GLY A 57 33.27 34.21 -0.23
CA GLY A 57 33.27 33.58 1.11
C GLY A 57 32.01 32.75 1.41
N ASN A 58 31.82 32.37 2.67
CA ASN A 58 30.63 31.63 3.16
C ASN A 58 30.36 30.26 2.49
N LEU A 59 31.35 29.65 1.84
CA LEU A 59 31.22 28.29 1.29
C LEU A 59 30.73 27.26 2.33
N PRO A 60 31.20 27.27 3.61
CA PRO A 60 30.66 26.37 4.63
C PRO A 60 29.15 26.56 4.87
N LEU A 61 28.65 27.79 4.79
CA LEU A 61 27.22 28.09 4.92
C LEU A 61 26.43 27.52 3.73
N LEU A 62 26.94 27.70 2.51
CA LEU A 62 26.31 27.15 1.30
C LEU A 62 26.25 25.62 1.34
N ILE A 63 27.35 24.98 1.72
CA ILE A 63 27.40 23.52 1.92
C ILE A 63 26.41 23.12 3.02
N GLY A 64 26.36 23.85 4.13
CA GLY A 64 25.41 23.61 5.22
C GLY A 64 23.95 23.69 4.76
N ILE A 65 23.62 24.65 3.90
CA ILE A 65 22.28 24.77 3.28
C ILE A 65 22.00 23.54 2.40
N LEU A 66 22.91 23.19 1.48
CA LEU A 66 22.74 22.04 0.59
C LEU A 66 22.56 20.72 1.35
N VAL A 67 23.35 20.50 2.40
CA VAL A 67 23.25 19.32 3.28
C VAL A 67 21.94 19.35 4.06
N GLY A 68 21.53 20.51 4.58
CA GLY A 68 20.24 20.67 5.26
C GLY A 68 19.06 20.30 4.36
N ILE A 69 19.04 20.82 3.12
CA ILE A 69 18.05 20.46 2.11
C ILE A 69 18.05 18.94 1.88
N ALA A 70 19.22 18.32 1.73
CA ALA A 70 19.35 16.87 1.54
C ALA A 70 18.69 16.08 2.68
N ILE A 71 19.00 16.44 3.93
CA ILE A 71 18.49 15.76 5.12
C ILE A 71 16.96 15.82 5.15
N PHE A 72 16.38 17.00 4.97
CA PHE A 72 14.93 17.18 5.01
C PHE A 72 14.22 16.56 3.79
N ALA A 73 14.81 16.59 2.59
CA ALA A 73 14.25 15.95 1.41
C ALA A 73 14.23 14.41 1.55
N ILE A 74 15.32 13.83 2.05
CA ILE A 74 15.46 12.39 2.30
C ILE A 74 14.51 11.97 3.42
N ALA A 75 14.49 12.67 4.55
CA ALA A 75 13.61 12.37 5.67
C ALA A 75 12.13 12.38 5.23
N GLY A 76 11.72 13.40 4.48
CA GLY A 76 10.37 13.47 3.92
C GLY A 76 10.05 12.30 3.00
N SER A 77 10.99 11.91 2.14
CA SER A 77 10.82 10.77 1.23
C SER A 77 10.70 9.43 1.96
N LEU A 78 11.50 9.21 3.01
CA LEU A 78 11.42 7.99 3.82
C LEU A 78 10.08 7.92 4.57
N LEU A 79 9.63 9.03 5.15
CA LEU A 79 8.32 9.12 5.83
C LEU A 79 7.17 8.87 4.86
N TRP A 80 7.24 9.43 3.64
CA TRP A 80 6.24 9.21 2.61
C TRP A 80 6.17 7.75 2.18
N LYS A 81 7.33 7.10 1.97
CA LYS A 81 7.40 5.65 1.66
C LYS A 81 6.85 4.79 2.79
N ALA A 82 7.13 5.14 4.04
CA ALA A 82 6.55 4.46 5.20
C ALA A 82 5.02 4.64 5.27
N ALA A 83 4.51 5.82 4.89
CA ALA A 83 3.06 6.04 4.80
C ALA A 83 2.42 5.18 3.71
N ASN A 84 3.09 5.03 2.56
CA ASN A 84 2.59 4.21 1.45
C ASN A 84 2.52 2.73 1.78
N ARG A 85 3.36 2.20 2.68
CA ARG A 85 3.20 0.83 3.20
C ARG A 85 1.95 0.69 4.06
N LYS A 86 1.57 1.73 4.80
CA LYS A 86 0.37 1.67 5.66
C LYS A 86 -0.92 1.86 4.89
N ASP A 87 -0.89 2.64 3.81
CA ASP A 87 -2.07 2.98 3.02
C ASP A 87 -1.66 3.13 1.54
N PRO A 88 -1.36 2.00 0.86
CA PRO A 88 -0.97 1.98 -0.55
C PRO A 88 -2.10 2.42 -1.47
N ALA A 89 -1.73 2.97 -2.62
CA ALA A 89 -2.66 3.15 -3.73
C ALA A 89 -2.96 1.81 -4.41
N ARG A 90 -4.07 1.78 -5.14
CA ARG A 90 -4.38 0.68 -6.07
C ARG A 90 -3.54 0.84 -7.33
N GLU A 91 -2.99 -0.25 -7.85
CA GLU A 91 -2.28 -0.24 -9.13
C GLU A 91 -3.22 0.07 -10.30
N SER A 92 -4.48 -0.36 -10.16
CA SER A 92 -5.57 -0.01 -11.08
C SER A 92 -5.84 1.50 -11.20
N ASP A 93 -5.55 2.30 -10.15
CA ASP A 93 -5.57 3.77 -10.20
C ASP A 93 -4.19 4.31 -10.57
N THR A 94 -3.85 4.18 -11.85
CA THR A 94 -2.50 4.48 -12.38
C THR A 94 -1.97 5.85 -12.00
N PHE A 95 -2.82 6.89 -12.03
CA PHE A 95 -2.40 8.26 -11.68
C PHE A 95 -2.06 8.38 -10.20
N ARG A 96 -2.96 7.94 -9.30
CA ARG A 96 -2.67 8.00 -7.85
C ARG A 96 -1.51 7.11 -7.49
N PHE A 97 -1.42 5.93 -8.09
CA PHE A 97 -0.32 5.00 -7.91
C PHE A 97 1.02 5.62 -8.31
N PHE A 98 1.09 6.27 -9.48
CA PHE A 98 2.30 6.95 -9.92
C PHE A 98 2.70 8.08 -8.97
N VAL A 99 1.78 9.02 -8.70
CA VAL A 99 2.07 10.19 -7.87
C VAL A 99 2.48 9.74 -6.47
N GLN A 100 1.70 8.89 -5.83
CA GLN A 100 1.98 8.43 -4.47
C GLN A 100 3.35 7.75 -4.37
N ASN A 101 3.78 7.00 -5.38
CA ASN A 101 5.04 6.25 -5.32
C ASN A 101 6.27 7.05 -5.78
N GLN A 102 6.10 8.07 -6.64
CA GLN A 102 7.21 8.87 -7.17
C GLN A 102 7.31 10.29 -6.58
N LEU A 103 6.35 10.72 -5.75
CA LEU A 103 6.32 12.08 -5.20
C LEU A 103 7.61 12.45 -4.47
N GLY A 104 8.20 11.53 -3.69
CA GLY A 104 9.44 11.82 -2.96
C GLY A 104 10.60 12.19 -3.89
N ALA A 105 10.76 11.48 -5.00
CA ALA A 105 11.77 11.81 -6.01
C ALA A 105 11.48 13.16 -6.71
N ILE A 106 10.22 13.40 -7.08
CA ILE A 106 9.79 14.63 -7.74
C ILE A 106 10.06 15.86 -6.87
N ILE A 107 9.63 15.81 -5.60
CA ILE A 107 9.82 16.93 -4.66
C ILE A 107 11.29 17.15 -4.35
N THR A 108 12.09 16.09 -4.28
CA THR A 108 13.54 16.21 -4.10
C THR A 108 14.20 16.93 -5.27
N LEU A 109 13.83 16.63 -6.51
CA LEU A 109 14.34 17.37 -7.68
C LEU A 109 13.96 18.84 -7.59
N ILE A 110 12.71 19.15 -7.24
CA ILE A 110 12.24 20.53 -7.07
C ILE A 110 13.07 21.27 -6.02
N ALA A 111 13.41 20.64 -4.90
CA ALA A 111 14.15 21.27 -3.80
C ALA A 111 15.66 21.47 -4.05
N PHE A 112 16.22 20.86 -5.11
CA PHE A 112 17.66 20.89 -5.39
C PHE A 112 18.02 21.57 -6.71
N LEU A 113 17.30 21.25 -7.79
CA LEU A 113 17.72 21.60 -9.15
C LEU A 113 17.86 23.11 -9.35
N PRO A 114 16.86 23.95 -9.00
CA PRO A 114 16.95 25.39 -9.20
C PRO A 114 18.20 25.99 -8.55
N LEU A 115 18.46 25.71 -7.27
CA LEU A 115 19.65 26.25 -6.59
C LEU A 115 20.96 25.72 -7.18
N VAL A 116 21.07 24.42 -7.48
CA VAL A 116 22.30 23.83 -8.07
C VAL A 116 22.60 24.42 -9.43
N ILE A 117 21.58 24.58 -10.29
CA ILE A 117 21.73 25.20 -11.62
C ILE A 117 22.20 26.65 -11.48
N LEU A 118 21.62 27.41 -10.53
CA LEU A 118 22.01 28.80 -10.30
C LEU A 118 23.46 28.91 -9.81
N ILE A 119 23.91 28.04 -8.90
CA ILE A 119 25.31 28.01 -8.45
C ILE A 119 26.26 27.76 -9.63
N LEU A 120 25.96 26.76 -10.47
CA LEU A 120 26.83 26.39 -11.60
C LEU A 120 26.89 27.49 -12.68
N ASN A 121 25.82 28.28 -12.82
CA ASN A 121 25.72 29.36 -13.80
C ASN A 121 26.12 30.74 -13.24
N ASP A 122 26.43 30.85 -11.95
CA ASP A 122 26.82 32.12 -11.34
C ASP A 122 28.16 32.59 -11.88
N LYS A 123 28.24 33.81 -12.41
CA LYS A 123 29.48 34.37 -13.00
C LYS A 123 30.40 35.03 -11.99
N ASN A 124 29.87 35.48 -10.85
CA ASN A 124 30.57 36.30 -9.87
C ASN A 124 31.20 35.44 -8.76
N MET A 125 30.75 34.21 -8.59
CA MET A 125 31.28 33.27 -7.61
C MET A 125 32.69 32.77 -7.95
N ASP A 126 33.57 32.74 -6.93
CA ASP A 126 34.91 32.15 -7.00
C ASP A 126 34.88 30.76 -7.69
N PRO A 127 35.66 30.54 -8.77
CA PRO A 127 35.60 29.31 -9.57
C PRO A 127 35.79 28.02 -8.77
N LYS A 128 36.64 28.05 -7.74
CA LYS A 128 36.91 26.87 -6.91
C LYS A 128 35.71 26.56 -6.01
N SER A 129 35.18 27.57 -5.34
CA SER A 129 34.01 27.47 -4.46
C SER A 129 32.76 27.02 -5.23
N LYS A 130 32.55 27.57 -6.43
CA LYS A 130 31.48 27.19 -7.36
C LYS A 130 31.56 25.72 -7.75
N LYS A 131 32.75 25.25 -8.15
CA LYS A 131 32.98 23.86 -8.53
C LYS A 131 32.71 22.90 -7.35
N VAL A 132 33.13 23.27 -6.15
CA VAL A 132 32.90 22.47 -4.94
C VAL A 132 31.43 22.44 -4.57
N ALA A 133 30.78 23.60 -4.42
CA ALA A 133 29.37 23.68 -4.03
C ALA A 133 28.44 23.05 -5.07
N GLY A 134 28.64 23.36 -6.34
CA GLY A 134 27.87 22.78 -7.43
C GLY A 134 28.07 21.26 -7.55
N GLY A 135 29.30 20.78 -7.36
CA GLY A 135 29.59 19.34 -7.34
C GLY A 135 28.92 18.61 -6.18
N ILE A 136 29.05 19.13 -4.95
CA ILE A 136 28.40 18.57 -3.76
C ILE A 136 26.88 18.60 -3.93
N GLY A 137 26.32 19.74 -4.36
CA GLY A 137 24.89 19.89 -4.59
C GLY A 137 24.35 18.89 -5.62
N ALA A 138 25.05 18.70 -6.74
CA ALA A 138 24.66 17.71 -7.76
C ALA A 138 24.69 16.27 -7.22
N VAL A 139 25.74 15.89 -6.48
CA VAL A 139 25.83 14.55 -5.86
C VAL A 139 24.70 14.33 -4.85
N LEU A 140 24.45 15.31 -3.98
CA LEU A 140 23.36 15.24 -3.00
C LEU A 140 22.00 15.13 -3.67
N ALA A 141 21.76 15.91 -4.74
CA ALA A 141 20.51 15.86 -5.51
C ALA A 141 20.27 14.47 -6.10
N VAL A 142 21.29 13.86 -6.73
CA VAL A 142 21.20 12.51 -7.29
C VAL A 142 20.92 11.49 -6.20
N LEU A 143 21.70 11.48 -5.12
CA LEU A 143 21.53 10.53 -4.02
C LEU A 143 20.15 10.64 -3.37
N ALA A 144 19.71 11.86 -3.05
CA ALA A 144 18.42 12.10 -2.44
C ALA A 144 17.26 11.67 -3.36
N THR A 145 17.37 11.94 -4.67
CA THR A 145 16.37 11.52 -5.66
C THR A 145 16.28 10.00 -5.74
N LEU A 146 17.42 9.30 -5.81
CA LEU A 146 17.44 7.83 -5.85
C LEU A 146 16.82 7.18 -4.61
N ILE A 147 16.98 7.80 -3.43
CA ILE A 147 16.32 7.35 -2.19
C ILE A 147 14.80 7.61 -2.25
N GLY A 148 14.41 8.74 -2.84
CA GLY A 148 13.02 9.15 -3.04
C GLY A 148 12.23 8.28 -4.00
N VAL A 149 12.88 7.57 -4.93
CA VAL A 149 12.23 6.62 -5.84
C VAL A 149 11.71 5.41 -5.07
N SER A 150 10.48 5.01 -5.37
CA SER A 150 9.91 3.74 -4.91
C SER A 150 10.05 2.69 -6.02
N TYR A 151 11.06 1.82 -5.92
CA TYR A 151 11.35 0.78 -6.91
C TYR A 151 10.37 -0.40 -6.85
N GLN A 152 9.90 -0.73 -5.64
CA GLN A 152 8.91 -1.78 -5.38
C GLN A 152 7.75 -1.15 -4.62
N PRO A 153 6.90 -0.37 -5.32
CA PRO A 153 5.78 0.32 -4.69
C PRO A 153 4.75 -0.69 -4.17
N PRO A 154 4.31 -0.58 -2.90
CA PRO A 154 3.22 -1.41 -2.41
C PRO A 154 1.91 -1.03 -3.12
N SER A 155 1.09 -2.05 -3.42
CA SER A 155 -0.25 -1.88 -3.97
C SER A 155 -1.27 -2.66 -3.14
N VAL A 156 -2.52 -2.24 -3.23
CA VAL A 156 -3.65 -2.98 -2.65
C VAL A 156 -3.73 -4.39 -3.25
N GLU A 157 -3.46 -4.53 -4.55
CA GLU A 157 -3.44 -5.81 -5.26
C GLU A 157 -2.36 -6.75 -4.72
N GLN A 158 -1.11 -6.27 -4.53
CA GLN A 158 -0.03 -7.06 -3.91
C GLN A 158 -0.38 -7.48 -2.48
N TYR A 159 -0.90 -6.56 -1.66
CA TYR A 159 -1.28 -6.87 -0.29
C TYR A 159 -2.47 -7.82 -0.19
N THR A 160 -3.36 -7.81 -1.17
CA THR A 160 -4.45 -8.80 -1.27
C THR A 160 -3.89 -10.19 -1.53
N GLN A 161 -2.89 -10.30 -2.42
CA GLN A 161 -2.20 -11.56 -2.67
C GLN A 161 -1.45 -12.06 -1.43
N ASP A 162 -0.65 -11.19 -0.80
CA ASP A 162 0.11 -11.52 0.41
C ASP A 162 -0.81 -11.92 1.58
N MET A 163 -1.95 -11.24 1.73
CA MET A 163 -3.00 -11.57 2.71
C MET A 163 -3.54 -12.99 2.51
N ASN A 164 -3.86 -13.36 1.27
CA ASN A 164 -4.40 -14.68 0.94
C ASN A 164 -3.37 -15.78 1.21
N SER A 165 -2.12 -15.60 0.75
CA SER A 165 -1.03 -16.54 1.02
C SER A 165 -0.68 -16.64 2.51
N CYS A 166 -0.73 -15.52 3.25
CA CYS A 166 -0.55 -15.51 4.69
C CYS A 166 -1.64 -16.33 5.39
N ALA A 167 -2.90 -16.19 4.97
CA ALA A 167 -4.00 -16.97 5.54
C ALA A 167 -3.79 -18.48 5.32
N GLU A 168 -3.39 -18.90 4.12
CA GLU A 168 -3.06 -20.30 3.82
C GLU A 168 -1.93 -20.84 4.70
N GLN A 169 -0.86 -20.06 4.89
CA GLN A 169 0.25 -20.44 5.77
C GLN A 169 -0.21 -20.62 7.23
N ILE A 170 -1.05 -19.72 7.74
CA ILE A 170 -1.62 -19.82 9.08
C ILE A 170 -2.45 -21.10 9.22
N LYS A 171 -3.33 -21.40 8.25
CA LYS A 171 -4.16 -22.62 8.27
C LYS A 171 -3.31 -23.89 8.29
N ALA A 172 -2.25 -23.91 7.48
CA ALA A 172 -1.38 -25.07 7.33
C ALA A 172 -0.36 -25.24 8.47
N GLY A 173 -0.36 -24.35 9.48
CA GLY A 173 0.65 -24.34 10.54
C GLY A 173 2.08 -24.12 10.02
N GLN A 174 2.20 -23.52 8.83
CA GLN A 174 3.47 -23.29 8.16
C GLN A 174 4.10 -21.97 8.63
N PRO A 175 5.40 -21.75 8.36
CA PRO A 175 6.03 -20.46 8.59
C PRO A 175 5.28 -19.33 7.86
N THR A 176 4.94 -18.28 8.59
CA THR A 176 4.14 -17.13 8.13
C THR A 176 4.98 -16.11 7.35
N THR A 177 5.70 -16.56 6.32
CA THR A 177 6.62 -15.73 5.52
C THR A 177 5.92 -14.65 4.71
N ALA A 178 4.65 -14.85 4.35
CA ALA A 178 3.83 -13.86 3.62
C ALA A 178 3.11 -12.87 4.56
N CYS A 179 3.17 -13.08 5.87
CA CYS A 179 2.43 -12.26 6.84
C CYS A 179 3.21 -11.00 7.21
N SER A 180 3.13 -9.98 6.35
CA SER A 180 3.56 -8.64 6.74
C SER A 180 2.66 -8.07 7.85
N PRO A 181 3.17 -7.18 8.72
CA PRO A 181 2.34 -6.49 9.72
C PRO A 181 1.13 -5.79 9.08
N GLU A 182 1.27 -5.36 7.83
CA GLU A 182 0.23 -4.67 7.08
C GLU A 182 -0.96 -5.57 6.75
N VAL A 183 -0.73 -6.85 6.43
CA VAL A 183 -1.77 -7.80 5.98
C VAL A 183 -2.25 -8.79 7.04
N ALA A 184 -1.46 -8.98 8.12
CA ALA A 184 -1.69 -10.03 9.12
C ALA A 184 -3.10 -10.00 9.76
N ALA A 185 -3.63 -8.82 10.07
CA ALA A 185 -4.93 -8.70 10.74
C ALA A 185 -6.09 -9.25 9.88
N GLN A 186 -6.07 -8.98 8.57
CA GLN A 186 -7.10 -9.49 7.67
C GLN A 186 -6.87 -10.97 7.31
N ALA A 187 -5.62 -11.39 7.17
CA ALA A 187 -5.28 -12.79 6.95
C ALA A 187 -5.72 -13.68 8.13
N GLN A 188 -5.62 -13.19 9.38
CA GLN A 188 -6.14 -13.88 10.57
C GLN A 188 -7.67 -14.04 10.53
N ALA A 189 -8.40 -13.07 9.99
CA ALA A 189 -9.85 -13.20 9.83
C ALA A 189 -10.20 -14.31 8.82
N ILE A 190 -9.50 -14.39 7.69
CA ILE A 190 -9.65 -15.47 6.70
C ILE A 190 -9.34 -16.83 7.35
N ALA A 191 -8.24 -16.93 8.09
CA ALA A 191 -7.87 -18.16 8.79
C ALA A 191 -8.94 -18.56 9.82
N THR A 192 -9.48 -17.60 10.57
CA THR A 192 -10.54 -17.84 11.57
C THR A 192 -11.83 -18.33 10.91
N ASP A 193 -12.27 -17.70 9.83
CA ASP A 193 -13.43 -18.16 9.06
C ASP A 193 -13.21 -19.59 8.55
N SER A 194 -11.99 -19.90 8.08
CA SER A 194 -11.63 -21.25 7.61
C SER A 194 -11.69 -22.28 8.73
N THR A 195 -11.20 -21.95 9.93
CA THR A 195 -11.34 -22.84 11.10
C THR A 195 -12.81 -23.03 11.50
N THR A 196 -13.63 -21.99 11.32
CA THR A 196 -15.07 -22.04 11.60
C THR A 196 -15.79 -22.96 10.61
N VAL A 197 -15.47 -22.86 9.31
CA VAL A 197 -15.98 -23.77 8.27
C VAL A 197 -15.55 -25.21 8.56
N ALA A 198 -14.27 -25.44 8.85
CA ALA A 198 -13.77 -26.77 9.16
C ALA A 198 -14.50 -27.36 10.38
N ALA A 199 -14.69 -26.58 11.45
CA ALA A 199 -15.46 -27.04 12.61
C ALA A 199 -16.92 -27.36 12.26
N ALA A 200 -17.56 -26.55 11.43
CA ALA A 200 -18.96 -26.72 11.04
C ALA A 200 -19.22 -27.91 10.11
N THR A 201 -18.19 -28.36 9.38
CA THR A 201 -18.29 -29.39 8.33
C THR A 201 -17.70 -30.75 8.75
N LYS A 202 -17.43 -30.94 10.04
CA LYS A 202 -16.97 -32.24 10.56
C LYS A 202 -18.06 -33.30 10.40
N ASP A 203 -17.64 -34.45 9.91
CA ASP A 203 -18.48 -35.64 9.81
C ASP A 203 -17.60 -36.91 9.95
N ALA A 204 -18.21 -38.09 9.83
CA ALA A 204 -17.50 -39.36 9.96
C ALA A 204 -16.43 -39.60 8.87
N ALA A 205 -16.61 -39.03 7.68
CA ALA A 205 -15.65 -39.10 6.57
C ALA A 205 -14.58 -38.00 6.65
N HIS A 206 -14.90 -36.87 7.27
CA HIS A 206 -14.06 -35.69 7.40
C HIS A 206 -13.90 -35.28 8.87
N PRO A 207 -13.15 -36.04 9.69
CA PRO A 207 -13.01 -35.76 11.12
C PRO A 207 -12.32 -34.41 11.42
N ASN A 208 -11.53 -33.91 10.47
CA ASN A 208 -10.86 -32.61 10.56
C ASN A 208 -11.69 -31.46 9.97
N GLY A 209 -12.86 -31.75 9.42
CA GLY A 209 -13.65 -30.79 8.65
C GLY A 209 -13.14 -30.60 7.23
N GLN A 210 -13.80 -29.70 6.51
CA GLN A 210 -13.50 -29.35 5.12
C GLN A 210 -13.19 -27.84 5.03
N ASP A 211 -12.26 -27.46 4.15
CA ASP A 211 -12.08 -26.06 3.70
C ASP A 211 -12.72 -25.93 2.31
N VAL A 212 -14.02 -26.23 2.23
CA VAL A 212 -14.82 -26.10 1.01
C VAL A 212 -16.07 -25.31 1.35
N VAL A 213 -16.27 -24.21 0.64
CA VAL A 213 -17.42 -23.32 0.77
C VAL A 213 -18.01 -23.02 -0.60
N TYR A 214 -19.24 -22.51 -0.58
CA TYR A 214 -20.04 -22.26 -1.78
C TYR A 214 -20.54 -20.83 -1.78
N TRP A 215 -20.43 -20.12 -2.90
CA TRP A 215 -20.87 -18.72 -3.02
C TRP A 215 -21.47 -18.45 -4.39
N ILE A 216 -22.21 -17.36 -4.50
CA ILE A 216 -22.75 -16.89 -5.78
C ILE A 216 -21.58 -16.52 -6.69
N ALA A 217 -21.53 -17.14 -7.87
CA ALA A 217 -20.46 -16.91 -8.84
C ALA A 217 -20.51 -15.46 -9.36
N PRO A 218 -19.34 -14.85 -9.63
CA PRO A 218 -19.28 -13.57 -10.31
C PRO A 218 -20.06 -13.55 -11.63
N GLU A 219 -20.76 -12.43 -11.89
CA GLU A 219 -21.56 -12.30 -13.12
C GLU A 219 -20.68 -12.26 -14.37
N ASN A 220 -21.20 -12.79 -15.48
CA ASN A 220 -20.57 -12.74 -16.82
C ASN A 220 -19.13 -13.30 -16.90
N GLY A 221 -18.75 -14.20 -15.97
CA GLY A 221 -17.39 -14.75 -15.92
C GLY A 221 -16.33 -13.77 -15.43
N ALA A 222 -16.75 -12.71 -14.71
CA ALA A 222 -15.83 -11.79 -14.05
C ALA A 222 -14.93 -12.51 -13.04
N ALA A 223 -13.76 -11.95 -12.77
CA ALA A 223 -12.85 -12.50 -11.77
C ALA A 223 -13.38 -12.36 -10.33
N LYS A 224 -14.23 -11.38 -10.07
CA LYS A 224 -14.81 -11.05 -8.75
C LYS A 224 -16.24 -10.57 -8.90
N SER A 225 -17.07 -10.81 -7.89
CA SER A 225 -18.45 -10.31 -7.86
C SER A 225 -18.47 -8.79 -7.58
N ASP A 226 -19.40 -8.06 -8.18
CA ASP A 226 -19.53 -6.60 -7.99
C ASP A 226 -20.07 -6.19 -6.62
N THR A 227 -20.77 -7.10 -5.95
CA THR A 227 -21.28 -6.91 -4.58
C THR A 227 -20.72 -7.96 -3.64
N GLU A 228 -20.54 -7.60 -2.37
CA GLU A 228 -20.15 -8.54 -1.32
C GLU A 228 -21.12 -9.72 -1.26
N HIS A 229 -20.55 -10.91 -1.31
CA HIS A 229 -21.27 -12.14 -1.07
C HIS A 229 -20.83 -12.78 0.24
N VAL A 230 -21.71 -13.63 0.74
CA VAL A 230 -21.39 -14.55 1.82
C VAL A 230 -21.13 -15.92 1.21
N PHE A 231 -20.30 -16.72 1.87
CA PHE A 231 -20.13 -18.11 1.50
C PHE A 231 -20.83 -19.03 2.51
N HIS A 232 -21.22 -20.19 2.01
CA HIS A 232 -22.13 -21.15 2.62
C HIS A 232 -21.49 -22.53 2.70
N LEU A 233 -22.04 -23.39 3.57
CA LEU A 233 -21.46 -24.71 3.83
C LEU A 233 -21.70 -25.74 2.72
N CYS A 234 -22.76 -25.60 1.92
CA CYS A 234 -23.04 -26.48 0.77
C CYS A 234 -23.84 -25.77 -0.33
N ALA A 235 -23.82 -26.29 -1.55
CA ALA A 235 -24.56 -25.71 -2.68
C ALA A 235 -26.10 -25.75 -2.52
N ALA A 236 -26.63 -26.69 -1.72
CA ALA A 236 -28.06 -26.92 -1.60
C ALA A 236 -28.78 -26.00 -0.60
N VAL A 237 -28.06 -25.07 0.05
CA VAL A 237 -28.68 -24.16 1.02
C VAL A 237 -29.67 -23.22 0.35
N SER A 238 -30.69 -22.83 1.12
CA SER A 238 -31.78 -21.98 0.60
C SER A 238 -31.31 -20.67 -0.06
N PRO A 239 -30.30 -19.94 0.45
CA PRO A 239 -29.80 -18.71 -0.18
C PRO A 239 -29.16 -18.88 -1.56
N LEU A 240 -28.66 -20.09 -1.89
CA LEU A 240 -27.99 -20.37 -3.17
C LEU A 240 -28.92 -20.97 -4.22
N LYS A 241 -30.17 -21.24 -3.87
CA LYS A 241 -31.15 -21.85 -4.76
C LYS A 241 -31.35 -20.98 -6.00
N ASP A 242 -31.35 -21.62 -7.18
CA ASP A 242 -31.56 -20.99 -8.48
C ASP A 242 -30.48 -19.93 -8.85
N LYS A 243 -29.29 -20.00 -8.23
CA LYS A 243 -28.13 -19.16 -8.54
C LYS A 243 -27.03 -19.96 -9.22
N THR A 244 -26.16 -19.28 -9.96
CA THR A 244 -24.88 -19.85 -10.38
C THR A 244 -23.95 -19.86 -9.18
N VAL A 245 -23.47 -21.04 -8.81
CA VAL A 245 -22.68 -21.25 -7.58
C VAL A 245 -21.27 -21.67 -7.95
N ASN A 246 -20.28 -20.99 -7.36
CA ASN A 246 -18.89 -21.43 -7.32
C ASN A 246 -18.61 -22.16 -6.00
N SER A 247 -17.59 -23.02 -6.02
CA SER A 247 -17.10 -23.73 -4.84
C SER A 247 -15.59 -23.75 -4.80
N GLY A 248 -15.02 -23.77 -3.61
CA GLY A 248 -13.57 -23.79 -3.37
C GLY A 248 -13.26 -23.52 -1.91
N SER A 249 -11.99 -23.24 -1.62
CA SER A 249 -11.54 -22.87 -0.27
C SER A 249 -12.09 -21.51 0.18
N VAL A 250 -12.05 -21.26 1.49
CA VAL A 250 -12.38 -19.93 2.03
C VAL A 250 -11.46 -18.86 1.44
N THR A 251 -10.19 -19.17 1.16
CA THR A 251 -9.27 -18.20 0.55
C THR A 251 -9.70 -17.83 -0.87
N GLU A 252 -10.13 -18.81 -1.67
CA GLU A 252 -10.66 -18.58 -3.02
C GLU A 252 -11.98 -17.82 -3.02
N ALA A 253 -12.86 -18.11 -2.05
CA ALA A 253 -14.10 -17.36 -1.85
C ALA A 253 -13.82 -15.89 -1.59
N TYR A 254 -12.89 -15.58 -0.68
CA TYR A 254 -12.44 -14.21 -0.40
C TYR A 254 -11.85 -13.54 -1.63
N ALA A 255 -11.08 -14.26 -2.44
CA ALA A 255 -10.52 -13.75 -3.69
C ALA A 255 -11.60 -13.35 -4.72
N GLN A 256 -12.77 -13.99 -4.69
CA GLN A 256 -13.90 -13.72 -5.60
C GLN A 256 -14.99 -12.81 -5.02
N ASN A 257 -14.70 -12.14 -3.89
CA ASN A 257 -15.63 -11.25 -3.18
C ASN A 257 -16.76 -11.95 -2.39
N ALA A 258 -16.52 -13.18 -1.94
CA ALA A 258 -17.30 -13.83 -0.89
C ALA A 258 -16.52 -13.78 0.44
N ILE A 259 -16.88 -12.84 1.32
CA ILE A 259 -15.89 -12.23 2.23
C ILE A 259 -16.12 -12.50 3.71
N ARG A 260 -17.09 -13.37 4.00
CA ARG A 260 -17.43 -13.85 5.33
C ARG A 260 -18.30 -15.09 5.25
N ILE A 261 -18.22 -15.91 6.28
CA ILE A 261 -19.14 -17.02 6.48
C ILE A 261 -20.57 -16.51 6.75
N THR A 262 -21.56 -17.31 6.34
CA THR A 262 -22.96 -17.12 6.71
C THR A 262 -23.14 -16.93 8.23
N LYS A 263 -24.15 -16.14 8.63
CA LYS A 263 -24.53 -16.03 10.06
C LYS A 263 -25.44 -17.18 10.51
N GLN A 264 -25.87 -18.03 9.58
CA GLN A 264 -26.86 -19.09 9.80
C GLN A 264 -26.22 -20.48 9.82
N ILE A 265 -25.00 -20.61 10.36
CA ILE A 265 -24.20 -21.85 10.34
C ILE A 265 -25.00 -23.04 10.84
N GLU A 266 -25.66 -22.94 12.01
CA GLU A 266 -26.44 -24.05 12.57
C GLU A 266 -27.61 -24.51 11.68
N MET A 267 -28.24 -23.56 10.98
CA MET A 267 -29.32 -23.87 10.04
C MET A 267 -28.75 -24.54 8.79
N GLU A 268 -27.64 -24.03 8.26
CA GLU A 268 -26.98 -24.60 7.10
C GLU A 268 -26.42 -25.99 7.39
N GLN A 269 -25.86 -26.24 8.57
CA GLN A 269 -25.43 -27.59 8.99
C GLN A 269 -26.56 -28.61 8.86
N LYS A 270 -27.77 -28.26 9.32
CA LYS A 270 -28.96 -29.12 9.17
C LYS A 270 -29.37 -29.31 7.71
N GLN A 271 -29.33 -28.26 6.89
CA GLN A 271 -29.67 -28.34 5.46
C GLN A 271 -28.65 -29.16 4.67
N CYS A 272 -27.38 -29.08 5.05
CA CYS A 272 -26.26 -29.75 4.40
C CYS A 272 -25.99 -31.17 4.95
N GLY A 273 -26.69 -31.58 6.01
CA GLY A 273 -26.51 -32.90 6.62
C GLY A 273 -25.26 -33.05 7.49
N PHE A 274 -24.63 -31.94 7.91
CA PHE A 274 -23.52 -31.97 8.85
C PHE A 274 -24.06 -32.23 10.27
N THR A 275 -23.62 -33.31 10.89
CA THR A 275 -23.97 -33.64 12.27
C THR A 275 -23.13 -32.81 13.22
N THR A 276 -23.74 -31.97 14.04
CA THR A 276 -23.05 -31.34 15.17
C THR A 276 -22.64 -32.44 16.13
N THR A 277 -21.38 -32.86 16.10
CA THR A 277 -20.84 -33.69 17.18
C THR A 277 -20.93 -32.87 18.47
N PRO A 278 -21.64 -33.35 19.51
CA PRO A 278 -21.76 -32.63 20.79
C PRO A 278 -20.40 -32.44 21.48
#